data_AF-A0A7Y7BIT5-F1
#
_entry.id   AF-A0A7Y7BIT5-F1
#
_cell.length_a   1.000
_cell.length_b   1.000
_cell.length_c   1.000
_cell.angle_alpha   90.00
_cell.angle_beta   90.00
_cell.angle_gamma   90.00
#
_symmetry.space_group_name_H-M   'P 1'
#
loop_
_entity.id
_entity.type
_entity.pdbx_description
1 polymer ?
#
loop_
_entity_poly.entity_id
_entity_poly.type
_entity_poly.pdbx_seq_one_letter_code
_entity_poly.pdbx_strand_id
1 'polypeptide(L)'
;MRNLFAVLLLTLVISSCGNKEPFDAETERLNLIDARENTMPIITEMLDARREVLTKVGNFNTLDDASKEIITEMGQEMNEANNALVQWVSDFNRNIAKYMDMENGAPEQQEWMEDKMDELEDIVDNIKDATKNAQKISKKF
;
A
#
# COMPACT_ATOMS: atom_id res chain seq x y z
N MET A 1 -53.81 7.27 -18.13
CA MET A 1 -53.32 7.32 -16.73
C MET A 1 -54.28 6.60 -15.79
N ARG A 2 -53.99 5.33 -15.49
CA ARG A 2 -54.29 4.63 -14.24
C ARG A 2 -53.64 3.26 -14.40
N ASN A 3 -53.01 2.74 -13.35
CA ASN A 3 -52.29 1.46 -13.28
C ASN A 3 -50.75 1.52 -13.47
N LEU A 4 -50.13 2.68 -13.21
CA LEU A 4 -48.67 2.81 -13.03
C LEU A 4 -48.20 2.51 -11.58
N PHE A 5 -49.08 2.02 -10.71
CA PHE A 5 -48.80 1.85 -9.28
C PHE A 5 -48.31 0.45 -8.88
N ALA A 6 -48.17 -0.50 -9.82
CA ALA A 6 -47.83 -1.89 -9.49
C ALA A 6 -46.34 -2.26 -9.72
N VAL A 7 -45.51 -1.33 -10.23
CA VAL A 7 -44.09 -1.60 -10.53
C VAL A 7 -43.14 -0.96 -9.50
N LEU A 8 -43.66 -0.18 -8.55
CA LEU A 8 -42.84 0.54 -7.55
C LEU A 8 -42.59 -0.24 -6.24
N LEU A 9 -43.07 -1.48 -6.12
CA LEU A 9 -43.05 -2.26 -4.87
C LEU A 9 -42.08 -3.45 -4.90
N LEU A 10 -41.22 -3.55 -5.91
CA LEU A 10 -40.44 -4.77 -6.19
C LEU A 10 -38.91 -4.57 -6.30
N THR A 11 -38.34 -3.46 -5.82
CA THR A 11 -36.90 -3.19 -6.02
C THR A 11 -36.06 -2.67 -4.85
N LEU A 12 -36.55 -2.50 -3.62
CA LEU A 12 -35.73 -1.86 -2.56
C LEU A 12 -35.87 -2.44 -1.14
N VAL A 13 -35.94 -3.76 -0.99
CA VAL A 13 -35.70 -4.43 0.31
C VAL A 13 -34.70 -5.58 0.17
N ILE A 14 -33.63 -5.38 -0.62
CA ILE A 14 -32.45 -6.26 -0.68
C ILE A 14 -31.22 -5.55 -0.10
N SER A 15 -31.42 -4.64 0.83
CA SER A 15 -30.34 -4.06 1.64
C SER A 15 -30.70 -4.11 3.12
N SER A 16 -31.13 -5.29 3.60
CA SER A 16 -30.75 -5.64 4.97
C SER A 16 -29.22 -5.72 4.95
N CYS A 17 -28.60 -4.59 5.27
CA CYS A 17 -27.20 -4.46 5.55
C CYS A 17 -26.76 -5.59 6.50
N GLY A 18 -25.61 -6.18 6.20
CA GLY A 18 -24.71 -6.64 7.25
C GLY A 18 -24.90 -8.08 7.71
N ASN A 19 -24.73 -9.05 6.80
CA ASN A 19 -23.97 -10.25 7.17
C ASN A 19 -22.46 -10.00 6.95
N LYS A 20 -21.95 -8.81 7.31
CA LYS A 20 -20.53 -8.68 7.63
C LYS A 20 -20.38 -9.40 8.97
N GLU A 21 -19.43 -10.32 9.07
CA GLU A 21 -19.05 -10.85 10.39
C GLU A 21 -18.87 -9.67 11.36
N PRO A 22 -19.25 -9.82 12.65
CA PRO A 22 -19.02 -8.76 13.61
C PRO A 22 -17.54 -8.36 13.53
N PHE A 23 -17.29 -7.09 13.18
CA PHE A 23 -15.96 -6.57 12.98
C PHE A 23 -15.11 -6.85 14.22
N ASP A 24 -14.11 -7.71 14.05
CA ASP A 24 -13.17 -8.08 15.10
C ASP A 24 -11.90 -7.25 14.93
N ALA A 25 -11.87 -6.13 15.64
CA ALA A 25 -10.76 -5.19 15.59
C ALA A 25 -9.41 -5.81 15.93
N GLU A 26 -9.38 -6.82 16.80
CA GLU A 26 -8.12 -7.47 17.17
C GLU A 26 -7.60 -8.35 16.03
N THR A 27 -8.50 -9.07 15.35
CA THR A 27 -8.16 -9.82 14.15
C THR A 27 -7.65 -8.88 13.04
N GLU A 28 -8.32 -7.76 12.79
CA GLU A 28 -7.88 -6.82 11.76
C GLU A 28 -6.56 -6.11 12.10
N ARG A 29 -6.33 -5.79 13.38
CA ARG A 29 -5.04 -5.30 13.85
C ARG A 29 -3.93 -6.31 13.57
N LEU A 30 -4.16 -7.60 13.84
CA LEU A 30 -3.19 -8.65 13.57
C LEU A 30 -2.94 -8.81 12.06
N ASN A 31 -3.97 -8.70 11.23
CA ASN A 31 -3.83 -8.71 9.77
C ASN A 31 -2.93 -7.58 9.28
N LEU A 32 -3.12 -6.35 9.78
CA LEU A 32 -2.27 -5.20 9.43
C LEU A 32 -0.81 -5.38 9.88
N ILE A 33 -0.60 -5.97 11.06
CA ILE A 33 0.75 -6.28 11.56
C ILE A 33 1.43 -7.33 10.67
N ASP A 34 0.71 -8.39 10.30
CA ASP A 34 1.22 -9.45 9.42
C ASP A 34 1.54 -8.89 8.02
N ALA A 35 0.63 -8.09 7.44
CA ALA A 35 0.86 -7.42 6.17
C ALA A 35 2.10 -6.52 6.18
N ARG A 36 2.30 -5.76 7.27
CA ARG A 36 3.52 -4.95 7.47
C ARG A 36 4.76 -5.83 7.53
N GLU A 37 4.73 -6.93 8.27
CA GLU A 37 5.88 -7.84 8.39
C GLU A 37 6.21 -8.51 7.06
N ASN A 38 5.20 -8.87 6.28
CA ASN A 38 5.33 -9.39 4.92
C ASN A 38 5.89 -8.35 3.92
N THR A 39 5.78 -7.05 4.23
CA THR A 39 6.36 -5.97 3.41
C THR A 39 7.88 -5.81 3.61
N MET A 40 8.39 -6.14 4.80
CA MET A 40 9.83 -6.02 5.13
C MET A 40 10.79 -6.78 4.19
N PRO A 41 10.52 -8.03 3.77
CA PRO A 41 11.36 -8.69 2.77
C PRO A 41 11.28 -8.01 1.40
N ILE A 42 10.12 -7.45 1.03
CA ILE A 42 9.93 -6.80 -0.28
C ILE A 42 10.74 -5.51 -0.38
N ILE A 43 10.75 -4.68 0.68
CA ILE A 43 11.60 -3.48 0.71
C ILE A 43 13.08 -3.85 0.71
N THR A 44 13.47 -4.96 1.34
CA THR A 44 14.85 -5.47 1.30
C THR A 44 15.25 -5.84 -0.12
N GLU A 45 14.38 -6.54 -0.86
CA GLU A 45 14.60 -6.87 -2.28
C GLU A 45 14.78 -5.61 -3.14
N MET A 46 13.97 -4.57 -2.89
CA MET A 46 14.09 -3.28 -3.58
C MET A 46 15.48 -2.65 -3.36
N LEU A 47 15.95 -2.63 -2.10
CA LEU A 47 17.25 -2.05 -1.76
C LEU A 47 18.42 -2.87 -2.34
N ASP A 48 18.28 -4.19 -2.40
CA ASP A 48 19.26 -5.07 -3.04
C ASP A 48 19.32 -4.83 -4.56
N ALA A 49 18.17 -4.70 -5.22
CA ALA A 49 18.10 -4.35 -6.65
C ALA A 49 18.77 -3.00 -6.93
N ARG A 50 18.54 -1.99 -6.07
CA ARG A 50 19.22 -0.69 -6.15
C ARG A 50 20.74 -0.86 -6.06
N ARG A 51 21.21 -1.64 -5.10
CA ARG A 51 22.63 -1.89 -4.88
C ARG A 51 23.27 -2.59 -6.08
N GLU A 52 22.57 -3.52 -6.70
CA GLU A 52 23.03 -4.22 -7.91
C GLU A 52 23.24 -3.22 -9.06
N VAL A 53 22.26 -2.36 -9.33
CA VAL A 53 22.37 -1.31 -10.37
C VAL A 53 23.59 -0.43 -10.12
N LEU A 54 23.73 0.11 -8.90
CA LEU A 54 24.85 0.99 -8.56
C LEU A 54 26.21 0.27 -8.67
N THR A 55 26.26 -1.03 -8.37
CA THR A 55 27.47 -1.84 -8.52
C THR A 55 27.85 -2.02 -9.99
N LYS A 56 26.87 -2.30 -10.87
CA LYS A 56 27.11 -2.47 -12.31
C LYS A 56 27.50 -1.17 -13.01
N VAL A 57 26.89 -0.05 -12.60
CA VAL A 57 27.22 1.28 -13.09
C VAL A 57 28.68 1.63 -12.82
N GLY A 58 29.20 1.25 -11.65
CA GLY A 58 30.60 1.45 -11.25
C GLY A 58 30.95 2.93 -11.03
N ASN A 59 30.98 3.73 -12.10
CA ASN A 59 31.22 5.18 -12.06
C ASN A 59 30.10 5.95 -12.78
N PHE A 60 29.23 6.59 -11.99
CA PHE A 60 28.12 7.40 -12.50
C PHE A 60 28.58 8.54 -13.43
N ASN A 61 29.76 9.12 -13.20
CA ASN A 61 30.24 10.26 -13.98
C ASN A 61 30.67 9.89 -15.41
N THR A 62 30.96 8.61 -15.67
CA THR A 62 31.35 8.12 -16.99
C THR A 62 30.16 7.74 -17.87
N LEU A 63 28.94 7.78 -17.32
CA LEU A 63 27.73 7.49 -18.08
C LEU A 63 27.32 8.66 -18.99
N ASP A 64 26.66 8.32 -20.09
CA ASP A 64 25.92 9.29 -20.89
C ASP A 64 24.74 9.88 -20.10
N ASP A 65 24.24 11.03 -20.54
CA ASP A 65 23.20 11.77 -19.80
C ASP A 65 21.89 11.00 -19.69
N ALA A 66 21.50 10.21 -20.70
CA ALA A 66 20.29 9.40 -20.65
C ALA A 66 20.41 8.26 -19.62
N SER A 67 21.58 7.64 -19.50
CA SER A 67 21.85 6.65 -18.47
C SER A 67 21.85 7.24 -17.06
N LYS A 68 22.35 8.48 -16.88
CA LYS A 68 22.30 9.20 -15.60
C LYS A 68 20.88 9.55 -15.19
N GLU A 69 20.07 10.01 -16.12
CA GLU A 69 18.65 10.34 -15.91
C GLU A 69 17.91 9.11 -15.40
N ILE A 70 18.01 7.98 -16.11
CA ILE A 70 17.37 6.71 -15.72
C ILE A 70 17.74 6.26 -14.30
N ILE A 71 19.02 6.34 -13.93
CA ILE A 71 19.47 5.95 -12.58
C ILE A 71 18.96 6.93 -11.50
N THR A 72 18.88 8.21 -11.85
CA THR A 72 18.37 9.25 -10.95
C THR A 72 16.88 9.05 -10.67
N GLU A 73 16.09 8.83 -11.72
CA GLU A 73 14.65 8.54 -11.64
C GLU A 73 14.39 7.27 -10.81
N MET A 74 15.09 6.18 -11.11
CA MET A 74 15.02 4.94 -10.31
C MET A 74 15.33 5.20 -8.83
N GLY A 75 16.34 6.03 -8.54
CA GLY A 75 16.70 6.41 -7.19
C GLY A 75 15.60 7.23 -6.48
N GLN A 76 14.89 8.09 -7.21
CA GLN A 76 13.76 8.86 -6.69
C GLN A 76 12.57 7.94 -6.38
N GLU A 77 12.14 7.12 -7.33
CA GLU A 77 11.04 6.16 -7.16
C GLU A 77 11.25 5.26 -5.93
N MET A 78 12.45 4.70 -5.79
CA MET A 78 12.78 3.83 -4.65
C MET A 78 12.81 4.58 -3.32
N ASN A 79 13.26 5.84 -3.30
CA ASN A 79 13.25 6.65 -2.07
C ASN A 79 11.82 7.04 -1.69
N GLU A 80 10.98 7.37 -2.67
CA GLU A 80 9.56 7.70 -2.46
C GLU A 80 8.81 6.51 -1.86
N ALA A 81 8.95 5.32 -2.46
CA ALA A 81 8.34 4.09 -1.97
C ALA A 81 8.80 3.74 -0.53
N ASN A 82 10.10 3.86 -0.24
CA ASN A 82 10.63 3.64 1.11
C ASN A 82 10.09 4.67 2.12
N ASN A 83 10.04 5.95 1.73
CA ASN A 83 9.54 7.00 2.62
C ASN A 83 8.05 6.84 2.91
N ALA A 84 7.25 6.42 1.93
CA ALA A 84 5.84 6.13 2.11
C ALA A 84 5.63 5.01 3.15
N LEU A 85 6.39 3.91 3.07
CA LEU A 85 6.35 2.84 4.08
C LEU A 85 6.72 3.34 5.48
N VAL A 86 7.79 4.15 5.59
CA VAL A 86 8.21 4.71 6.89
C VAL A 86 7.13 5.62 7.49
N GLN A 87 6.50 6.46 6.66
CA GLN A 87 5.40 7.33 7.07
C GLN A 87 4.21 6.51 7.52
N TRP A 88 3.81 5.50 6.74
CA TRP A 88 2.73 4.60 7.09
C TRP A 88 2.96 3.90 8.44
N VAL A 89 4.16 3.36 8.68
CA VAL A 89 4.51 2.71 9.95
C VAL A 89 4.47 3.70 11.11
N SER A 90 4.98 4.92 10.91
CA SER A 90 4.91 5.99 11.92
C SER A 90 3.45 6.31 12.28
N ASP A 91 2.61 6.48 11.27
CA ASP A 91 1.22 6.89 11.45
C ASP A 91 0.36 5.76 12.03
N PHE A 92 0.59 4.52 11.60
CA PHE A 92 -0.02 3.33 12.20
C PHE A 92 0.32 3.24 13.69
N ASN A 93 1.60 3.26 14.05
CA ASN A 93 2.04 3.15 15.45
C ASN A 93 1.53 4.28 16.34
N ARG A 94 1.38 5.49 15.79
CA ARG A 94 0.88 6.65 16.52
C ARG A 94 -0.61 6.54 16.84
N ASN A 95 -1.40 5.99 15.92
CA ASN A 95 -2.85 6.07 15.99
C ASN A 95 -3.54 4.75 16.38
N ILE A 96 -2.88 3.60 16.22
CA ILE A 96 -3.52 2.29 16.45
C ILE A 96 -4.16 2.15 17.83
N ALA A 97 -3.50 2.62 18.90
CA ALA A 97 -4.05 2.55 20.25
C ALA A 97 -5.40 3.27 20.37
N LYS A 98 -5.50 4.49 19.82
CA LYS A 98 -6.73 5.28 19.81
C LYS A 98 -7.90 4.54 19.16
N TYR A 99 -7.64 3.88 18.04
CA TYR A 99 -8.68 3.14 17.32
C TYR A 99 -9.01 1.82 18.02
N MET A 100 -8.05 1.16 18.68
CA MET A 100 -8.29 -0.05 19.47
C MET A 100 -9.07 0.19 20.76
N ASP A 101 -8.93 1.37 21.38
CA ASP A 101 -9.66 1.74 22.59
C ASP A 101 -11.15 2.07 22.34
N MET A 102 -11.62 1.95 21.09
CA MET A 102 -12.98 2.29 20.64
C MET A 102 -13.43 3.72 21.00
N GLU A 103 -12.50 4.67 21.14
CA GLU A 103 -12.82 6.07 21.50
C GLU A 103 -13.86 6.70 20.56
N ASN A 104 -13.87 6.28 19.28
CA ASN A 104 -14.75 6.81 18.25
C ASN A 104 -15.91 5.87 17.86
N GLY A 105 -15.96 4.64 18.37
CA GLY A 105 -16.94 3.62 17.96
C GLY A 105 -16.44 2.64 16.88
N ALA A 106 -17.21 1.57 16.66
CA ALA A 106 -16.86 0.47 15.75
C ALA A 106 -16.81 0.86 14.25
N PRO A 107 -17.72 1.70 13.71
CA PRO A 107 -17.65 2.11 12.31
C PRO A 107 -16.36 2.85 11.95
N GLU A 108 -15.95 3.81 12.77
CA GLU A 108 -14.75 4.61 12.60
C GLU A 108 -13.47 3.78 12.76
N GLN A 109 -13.53 2.75 13.60
CA GLN A 109 -12.45 1.78 13.74
C GLN A 109 -12.31 0.91 12.49
N GLN A 110 -13.44 0.44 11.96
CA GLN A 110 -13.46 -0.35 10.73
C GLN A 110 -12.93 0.46 9.54
N GLU A 111 -13.44 1.66 9.32
CA GLU A 111 -13.03 2.54 8.22
C GLU A 111 -11.52 2.82 8.29
N TRP A 112 -10.99 3.15 9.48
CA TRP A 112 -9.56 3.44 9.61
C TRP A 112 -8.66 2.20 9.37
N MET A 113 -9.10 1.00 9.78
CA MET A 113 -8.34 -0.22 9.53
C MET A 113 -8.36 -0.62 8.05
N GLU A 114 -9.53 -0.47 7.39
CA GLU A 114 -9.69 -0.68 5.94
C GLU A 114 -8.78 0.30 5.17
N ASP A 115 -8.84 1.61 5.48
CA ASP A 115 -7.98 2.63 4.87
C ASP A 115 -6.49 2.31 5.05
N LYS A 116 -6.07 1.84 6.23
CA LYS A 116 -4.67 1.51 6.48
C LYS A 116 -4.20 0.27 5.72
N MET A 117 -5.08 -0.69 5.47
CA MET A 117 -4.76 -1.84 4.63
C MET A 117 -4.58 -1.40 3.19
N ASP A 118 -5.54 -0.63 2.65
CA ASP A 118 -5.50 -0.13 1.27
C ASP A 118 -4.24 0.72 1.02
N GLU A 119 -3.91 1.64 1.94
CA GLU A 119 -2.66 2.43 1.87
C GLU A 119 -1.42 1.53 1.84
N LEU A 120 -1.40 0.45 2.64
CA LEU A 120 -0.25 -0.45 2.70
C LEU A 120 -0.12 -1.27 1.40
N GLU A 121 -1.23 -1.72 0.84
CA GLU A 121 -1.26 -2.44 -0.45
C GLU A 121 -0.70 -1.57 -1.57
N ASP A 122 -1.12 -0.30 -1.65
CA ASP A 122 -0.61 0.67 -2.63
C ASP A 122 0.90 0.90 -2.46
N ILE A 123 1.40 1.00 -1.22
CA ILE A 123 2.83 1.13 -0.94
C ILE A 123 3.59 -0.11 -1.40
N VAL A 124 3.08 -1.31 -1.11
CA VAL A 124 3.69 -2.57 -1.51
C VAL A 124 3.79 -2.68 -3.03
N ASP A 125 2.75 -2.28 -3.75
CA ASP A 125 2.76 -2.33 -5.21
C ASP A 125 3.74 -1.33 -5.82
N ASN A 126 3.85 -0.11 -5.25
CA ASN A 126 4.88 0.84 -5.63
C ASN A 126 6.31 0.31 -5.38
N ILE A 127 6.55 -0.38 -4.25
CA ILE A 127 7.85 -1.01 -3.97
C ILE A 127 8.16 -2.09 -5.02
N LYS A 128 7.18 -2.95 -5.36
CA LYS A 128 7.36 -4.01 -6.36
C LYS A 128 7.66 -3.42 -7.74
N ASP A 129 6.96 -2.36 -8.14
CA ASP A 129 7.19 -1.71 -9.43
C ASP A 129 8.56 -1.03 -9.50
N ALA A 130 8.97 -0.32 -8.45
CA ALA A 130 10.31 0.26 -8.34
C ALA A 130 11.41 -0.82 -8.39
N THR A 131 11.19 -1.95 -7.70
CA THR A 131 12.10 -3.12 -7.72
C THR A 131 12.23 -3.69 -9.14
N LYS A 132 11.09 -3.91 -9.81
CA LYS A 132 11.05 -4.41 -11.18
C LYS A 132 11.71 -3.44 -12.16
N ASN A 133 11.54 -2.13 -11.97
CA ASN A 133 12.21 -1.12 -12.77
C ASN A 133 13.74 -1.20 -12.59
N ALA A 134 14.22 -1.23 -11.34
CA ALA A 134 15.65 -1.38 -11.07
C ALA A 134 16.24 -2.69 -11.62
N GLN A 135 15.52 -3.81 -11.54
CA GLN A 135 15.95 -5.06 -12.15
C GLN A 135 16.04 -4.98 -13.69
N LYS A 136 15.15 -4.23 -14.35
CA LYS A 136 15.25 -3.98 -15.80
C LYS A 136 16.46 -3.10 -16.13
N ILE A 137 16.67 -2.05 -15.35
CA ILE A 137 17.82 -1.14 -15.50
C ILE A 137 19.13 -1.91 -15.27
N SER A 138 19.18 -2.78 -14.26
CA SER A 138 20.32 -3.65 -13.97
C SER A 138 20.69 -4.53 -15.16
N LYS A 139 19.72 -4.99 -15.96
CA LYS A 139 19.99 -5.81 -17.17
C LYS A 139 20.52 -5.00 -18.36
N LYS A 140 20.38 -3.67 -18.33
CA LYS A 140 20.89 -2.76 -19.36
C LYS A 140 22.38 -2.47 -19.17
N PHE A 141 22.86 -2.51 -17.92
CA PHE A 141 24.26 -2.34 -17.54
C PHE A 141 24.97 -3.69 -17.39
#